data_AF-A0A7W9V6C4-F1
#
_entry.id   AF-A0A7W9V6C4-F1
#
_cell.length_a   1.000
_cell.length_b   1.000
_cell.length_c   1.000
_cell.angle_alpha   90.00
_cell.angle_beta   90.00
_cell.angle_gamma   90.00
#
_symmetry.space_group_name_H-M   'P 1'
#
loop_
_entity.id
_entity.type
_entity.pdbx_description
1 polymer ?
#
loop_
_entity_poly.entity_id
_entity_poly.type
_entity_poly.pdbx_seq_one_letter_code
_entity_poly.pdbx_strand_id
1 'polypeptide(L)'
;MSDGYGKQNAGFGLTRDQSVDLIVRSCLDHGVTDTRQIAYVLATAQHESKDFQAPEEDWGRKQAVTLSYHGGEAYYGRGYAHLTHVELYEKLGEKAGLGRELVQSPGRAAEPAIATKILVAGMRDGDFVQGQTLAAHINADKQDYAGARAIINPRDAASVQTIAGYARTWETSVPALVERIQREGVTPVQPPAASNAPASVGKGDANQTVFEAQQYLAALGMTDGKGKAISPDGDFGAGTEQAVKQYERSKGVAEPTGRVDAAMLAELRADTLQAQPQFKRQSMTDLYGPLKDGELRRGEKGEPVYELRRQLQGLGYIQNAPPNWNSDRLYDEHMGAGVRAFQKANGLQETGRADTETRQQLNAFAVSQHLAPTTEFDRRENWPPQPPPYTRDEYQTRQQAPAQPAPPAPAAPEPSPDRRQGQAPAPAAPGAMHSSLYQDCSKGVDALDRQLGRASDMASACMKASLTELATRNGLSRVDHVLLSERGRQAEPGQYVFVVEGDPRNPASLRAHMPTDQAINTPVEVSFGALAQSEQQRQASLQAQVAMEQQRDAQTREANSRSMG
;
A
#
# COMPACT_ATOMS: atom_id res chain seq x y z
N MET A 1 -15.48 28.12 -6.02
CA MET A 1 -14.27 27.46 -5.50
C MET A 1 -14.66 26.00 -5.38
N SER A 2 -14.00 25.12 -6.14
CA SER A 2 -14.00 23.71 -5.74
C SER A 2 -13.00 23.70 -4.62
N ASP A 3 -13.44 23.46 -3.39
CA ASP A 3 -12.57 23.54 -2.22
C ASP A 3 -11.60 22.35 -2.15
N GLY A 4 -11.53 21.54 -3.20
CA GLY A 4 -10.36 20.73 -3.43
C GLY A 4 -10.37 19.34 -2.84
N TYR A 5 -11.52 18.67 -2.81
CA TYR A 5 -11.65 17.27 -2.39
C TYR A 5 -12.87 16.59 -3.06
N GLY A 6 -13.12 16.95 -4.30
CA GLY A 6 -14.20 16.66 -5.23
C GLY A 6 -14.67 15.22 -5.33
N LYS A 7 -15.83 15.11 -5.98
CA LYS A 7 -16.53 13.85 -6.22
C LYS A 7 -15.65 12.91 -7.04
N GLN A 8 -15.44 11.70 -6.54
CA GLN A 8 -14.81 10.66 -7.32
C GLN A 8 -15.74 10.24 -8.45
N ASN A 9 -15.25 10.33 -9.69
CA ASN A 9 -15.97 9.90 -10.88
C ASN A 9 -15.58 8.47 -11.32
N ALA A 10 -14.53 7.89 -10.72
CA ALA A 10 -14.09 6.53 -10.98
C ALA A 10 -14.90 5.55 -10.13
N GLY A 11 -15.75 4.75 -10.78
CA GLY A 11 -16.43 3.64 -10.12
C GLY A 11 -15.53 2.42 -9.92
N PHE A 12 -16.11 1.33 -9.43
CA PHE A 12 -15.41 0.06 -9.20
C PHE A 12 -14.81 -0.61 -10.46
N GLY A 13 -14.99 -0.02 -11.64
CA GLY A 13 -14.68 -0.68 -12.92
C GLY A 13 -15.63 -1.85 -13.23
N LEU A 14 -16.73 -1.95 -12.49
CA LEU A 14 -17.77 -2.97 -12.61
C LEU A 14 -19.12 -2.33 -12.90
N THR A 15 -19.98 -3.06 -13.59
CA THR A 15 -21.40 -2.73 -13.59
C THR A 15 -22.00 -3.00 -12.20
N ARG A 16 -23.18 -2.42 -11.97
CA ARG A 16 -23.97 -2.69 -10.77
C ARG A 16 -24.18 -4.19 -10.55
N ASP A 17 -24.61 -4.90 -11.58
CA ASP A 17 -24.90 -6.34 -11.49
C ASP A 17 -23.64 -7.18 -11.26
N GLN A 18 -22.50 -6.79 -11.84
CA GLN A 18 -21.21 -7.43 -11.57
C GLN A 18 -20.78 -7.25 -10.10
N SER A 19 -21.02 -6.07 -9.51
CA SER A 19 -20.75 -5.83 -8.08
C SER A 19 -21.64 -6.69 -7.18
N VAL A 20 -22.93 -6.77 -7.52
CA VAL A 20 -23.91 -7.62 -6.81
C VAL A 20 -23.48 -9.09 -6.86
N ASP A 21 -23.11 -9.59 -8.04
CA ASP A 21 -22.69 -10.98 -8.24
C ASP A 21 -21.44 -11.31 -7.44
N LEU A 22 -20.45 -10.40 -7.45
CA LEU A 22 -19.22 -10.55 -6.69
C LEU A 22 -19.50 -10.60 -5.18
N ILE A 23 -20.39 -9.73 -4.68
CA ILE A 23 -20.78 -9.70 -3.26
C ILE A 23 -21.49 -10.98 -2.85
N VAL A 24 -22.49 -11.43 -3.62
CA VAL A 24 -23.22 -12.66 -3.30
C VAL A 24 -22.28 -13.86 -3.35
N ARG A 25 -21.38 -13.93 -4.35
CA ARG A 25 -20.38 -15.00 -4.43
C ARG A 25 -19.48 -15.02 -3.19
N SER A 26 -18.98 -13.86 -2.77
CA SER A 26 -18.15 -13.76 -1.58
C SER A 26 -18.90 -14.14 -0.30
N CYS A 27 -20.19 -13.79 -0.18
CA CYS A 27 -21.03 -14.28 0.92
C CYS A 27 -21.01 -15.81 1.00
N LEU A 28 -21.27 -16.48 -0.14
CA LEU A 28 -21.26 -17.94 -0.20
C LEU A 28 -19.89 -18.52 0.13
N ASP A 29 -18.81 -17.97 -0.43
CA ASP A 29 -17.44 -18.42 -0.18
C ASP A 29 -17.01 -18.23 1.30
N HIS A 30 -17.63 -17.29 2.01
CA HIS A 30 -17.40 -17.01 3.44
C HIS A 30 -18.44 -17.64 4.37
N GLY A 31 -19.29 -18.54 3.86
CA GLY A 31 -20.28 -19.28 4.66
C GLY A 31 -21.50 -18.46 5.09
N VAL A 32 -21.71 -17.27 4.52
CA VAL A 32 -22.93 -16.47 4.70
C VAL A 32 -23.98 -17.00 3.71
N THR A 33 -24.76 -17.99 4.14
CA THR A 33 -25.73 -18.69 3.29
C THR A 33 -27.19 -18.31 3.56
N ASP A 34 -27.49 -17.65 4.69
CA ASP A 34 -28.83 -17.13 4.96
C ASP A 34 -29.11 -15.98 3.97
N THR A 35 -30.10 -16.15 3.10
CA THR A 35 -30.45 -15.19 2.05
C THR A 35 -30.83 -13.83 2.63
N ARG A 36 -31.32 -13.77 3.87
CA ARG A 36 -31.63 -12.51 4.59
C ARG A 36 -30.36 -11.78 5.01
N GLN A 37 -29.34 -12.52 5.43
CA GLN A 37 -28.02 -11.94 5.72
C GLN A 37 -27.38 -11.40 4.44
N ILE A 38 -27.42 -12.16 3.34
CA ILE A 38 -26.92 -11.72 2.02
C ILE A 38 -27.65 -10.45 1.56
N ALA A 39 -28.98 -10.41 1.72
CA ALA A 39 -29.79 -9.22 1.39
C ALA A 39 -29.34 -7.98 2.19
N TYR A 40 -29.02 -8.15 3.47
CA TYR A 40 -28.53 -7.07 4.31
C TYR A 40 -27.11 -6.60 3.92
N VAL A 41 -26.22 -7.52 3.51
CA VAL A 41 -24.90 -7.18 2.97
C VAL A 41 -25.03 -6.33 1.70
N LEU A 42 -25.91 -6.72 0.77
CA LEU A 42 -26.17 -5.94 -0.45
C LEU A 42 -26.80 -4.58 -0.15
N ALA A 43 -27.73 -4.51 0.80
CA ALA A 43 -28.35 -3.26 1.23
C ALA A 43 -27.33 -2.27 1.81
N THR A 44 -26.38 -2.79 2.60
CA THR A 44 -25.28 -2.00 3.15
C THR A 44 -24.38 -1.48 2.05
N ALA A 45 -23.92 -2.36 1.15
CA ALA A 45 -23.09 -1.98 0.01
C ALA A 45 -23.77 -0.93 -0.89
N GLN A 46 -25.06 -1.12 -1.20
CA GLN A 46 -25.85 -0.17 -1.96
C GLN A 46 -25.90 1.21 -1.29
N HIS A 47 -26.06 1.26 0.03
CA HIS A 47 -26.15 2.52 0.74
C HIS A 47 -24.80 3.24 0.79
N GLU A 48 -23.75 2.55 1.24
CA GLU A 48 -22.43 3.17 1.45
C GLU A 48 -21.83 3.61 0.12
N SER A 49 -21.86 2.76 -0.91
CA SER A 49 -21.16 3.00 -2.18
C SER A 49 -21.99 3.70 -3.26
N LYS A 50 -23.07 4.42 -2.89
CA LYS A 50 -23.98 5.10 -3.83
C LYS A 50 -24.49 4.16 -4.95
N ASP A 51 -25.13 3.07 -4.54
CA ASP A 51 -25.61 2.00 -5.43
C ASP A 51 -24.48 1.39 -6.26
N PHE A 52 -23.38 1.00 -5.60
CA PHE A 52 -22.23 0.29 -6.19
C PHE A 52 -21.42 1.13 -7.19
N GLN A 53 -21.54 2.45 -7.13
CA GLN A 53 -20.88 3.37 -8.06
C GLN A 53 -19.63 4.03 -7.50
N ALA A 54 -19.51 4.16 -6.18
CA ALA A 54 -18.45 4.93 -5.54
C ALA A 54 -17.59 4.01 -4.64
N PRO A 55 -16.37 3.64 -5.07
CA PRO A 55 -15.44 2.87 -4.25
C PRO A 55 -14.69 3.70 -3.22
N GLU A 56 -14.89 5.01 -3.21
CA GLU A 56 -14.26 5.95 -2.29
C GLU A 56 -15.29 7.00 -1.87
N GLU A 57 -15.19 7.45 -0.63
CA GLU A 57 -15.99 8.58 -0.14
C GLU A 57 -15.62 9.88 -0.85
N ASP A 58 -16.64 10.64 -1.26
CA ASP A 58 -16.43 12.03 -1.66
C ASP A 58 -15.78 12.78 -0.48
N TRP A 59 -14.76 13.58 -0.76
CA TRP A 59 -14.03 14.35 0.25
C TRP A 59 -13.38 13.48 1.35
N GLY A 60 -13.22 12.16 1.13
CA GLY A 60 -12.78 11.22 2.17
C GLY A 60 -11.49 11.62 2.89
N ARG A 61 -10.47 12.09 2.16
CA ARG A 61 -9.21 12.58 2.77
C ARG A 61 -9.42 13.77 3.71
N LYS A 62 -10.29 14.70 3.32
CA LYS A 62 -10.66 15.84 4.17
C LYS A 62 -11.34 15.36 5.43
N GLN A 63 -12.26 14.41 5.28
CA GLN A 63 -12.98 13.84 6.39
C GLN A 63 -11.98 13.16 7.34
N ALA A 64 -11.01 12.41 6.81
CA ALA A 64 -9.95 11.79 7.59
C ALA A 64 -9.13 12.81 8.39
N VAL A 65 -8.73 13.94 7.80
CA VAL A 65 -8.02 15.01 8.53
C VAL A 65 -8.95 15.67 9.57
N THR A 66 -10.17 16.04 9.17
CA THR A 66 -11.13 16.79 10.01
C THR A 66 -11.63 15.99 11.21
N LEU A 67 -11.93 14.71 10.98
CA LEU A 67 -12.38 13.75 11.97
C LEU A 67 -11.20 13.10 12.70
N SER A 68 -9.97 13.38 12.27
CA SER A 68 -8.73 12.90 12.88
C SER A 68 -8.66 11.36 12.88
N TYR A 69 -8.94 10.77 11.72
CA TYR A 69 -8.78 9.33 11.51
C TYR A 69 -7.38 8.88 11.85
N HIS A 70 -7.30 7.66 12.35
CA HIS A 70 -6.04 7.07 12.77
C HIS A 70 -5.22 6.68 11.54
N GLY A 71 -3.92 6.98 11.57
CA GLY A 71 -3.04 6.86 10.40
C GLY A 71 -3.14 8.04 9.44
N GLY A 72 -4.02 9.02 9.72
CA GLY A 72 -4.12 10.26 8.94
C GLY A 72 -4.92 10.12 7.65
N GLU A 73 -4.66 11.06 6.72
CA GLU A 73 -5.47 11.29 5.52
C GLU A 73 -5.52 10.13 4.51
N ALA A 74 -4.61 9.15 4.62
CA ALA A 74 -4.56 8.02 3.69
C ALA A 74 -5.65 6.97 3.95
N TYR A 75 -6.17 6.90 5.18
CA TYR A 75 -7.08 5.85 5.67
C TYR A 75 -8.54 6.34 5.77
N TYR A 76 -9.02 6.95 4.68
CA TYR A 76 -10.40 7.39 4.52
C TYR A 76 -11.30 6.31 3.93
N GLY A 77 -12.61 6.53 3.87
CA GLY A 77 -13.60 5.53 3.48
C GLY A 77 -13.38 4.98 2.07
N ARG A 78 -13.11 3.67 1.98
CA ARG A 78 -12.94 2.92 0.72
C ARG A 78 -13.77 1.64 0.68
N GLY A 79 -14.08 1.20 -0.53
CA GLY A 79 -14.82 -0.02 -0.82
C GLY A 79 -16.29 0.05 -0.43
N TYR A 80 -16.98 -1.08 -0.53
CA TYR A 80 -18.43 -1.17 -0.30
C TYR A 80 -18.89 -0.91 1.15
N ALA A 81 -17.96 -0.84 2.11
CA ALA A 81 -18.24 -0.57 3.52
C ALA A 81 -17.66 0.76 4.01
N HIS A 82 -17.01 1.54 3.13
CA HIS A 82 -16.22 2.72 3.50
C HIS A 82 -15.26 2.47 4.66
N LEU A 83 -14.31 1.55 4.44
CA LEU A 83 -13.26 1.23 5.40
C LEU A 83 -12.44 2.47 5.77
N THR A 84 -12.34 2.80 7.05
CA THR A 84 -11.64 3.97 7.60
C THR A 84 -10.67 3.53 8.71
N HIS A 85 -9.74 4.41 9.12
CA HIS A 85 -8.76 4.16 10.20
C HIS A 85 -7.76 3.02 9.92
N VAL A 86 -6.47 3.30 10.09
CA VAL A 86 -5.38 2.34 9.83
C VAL A 86 -5.55 0.98 10.51
N GLU A 87 -6.11 0.92 11.71
CA GLU A 87 -6.31 -0.34 12.45
C GLU A 87 -7.33 -1.26 11.79
N LEU A 88 -8.35 -0.70 11.13
CA LEU A 88 -9.30 -1.52 10.36
C LEU A 88 -8.68 -1.98 9.04
N TYR A 89 -7.83 -1.16 8.41
CA TYR A 89 -7.05 -1.58 7.23
C TYR A 89 -6.11 -2.74 7.54
N GLU A 90 -5.43 -2.70 8.70
CA GLU A 90 -4.61 -3.81 9.15
C GLU A 90 -5.46 -5.05 9.44
N LYS A 91 -6.43 -4.92 10.35
CA LYS A 91 -7.25 -6.04 10.83
C LYS A 91 -8.00 -6.75 9.69
N LEU A 92 -8.62 -5.98 8.79
CA LEU A 92 -9.37 -6.54 7.67
C LEU A 92 -8.45 -6.92 6.49
N GLY A 93 -7.27 -6.31 6.38
CA GLY A 93 -6.23 -6.75 5.45
C GLY A 93 -5.72 -8.15 5.78
N GLU A 94 -5.39 -8.41 7.04
CA GLU A 94 -5.02 -9.75 7.52
C GLU A 94 -6.12 -10.77 7.24
N LYS A 95 -7.37 -10.44 7.61
CA LYS A 95 -8.52 -11.33 7.37
C LYS A 95 -8.81 -11.57 5.89
N ALA A 96 -8.55 -10.60 5.03
CA ALA A 96 -8.69 -10.75 3.59
C ALA A 96 -7.53 -11.55 2.95
N GLY A 97 -6.52 -11.96 3.74
CA GLY A 97 -5.34 -12.70 3.28
C GLY A 97 -4.26 -11.80 2.67
N LEU A 98 -4.30 -10.50 2.94
CA LEU A 98 -3.38 -9.49 2.40
C LEU A 98 -2.33 -9.04 3.43
N GLY A 99 -2.44 -9.49 4.68
CA GLY A 99 -1.58 -9.03 5.77
C GLY A 99 -1.63 -7.50 5.89
N ARG A 100 -0.45 -6.87 5.87
CA ARG A 100 -0.30 -5.42 5.98
C ARG A 100 -0.31 -4.67 4.65
N GLU A 101 -0.62 -5.34 3.55
CA GLU A 101 -0.64 -4.71 2.24
C GLU A 101 -1.68 -3.58 2.15
N LEU A 102 -2.80 -3.67 2.86
CA LEU A 102 -3.78 -2.58 2.94
C LEU A 102 -3.30 -1.39 3.78
N VAL A 103 -2.38 -1.60 4.72
CA VAL A 103 -1.73 -0.52 5.46
C VAL A 103 -0.71 0.18 4.54
N GLN A 104 0.07 -0.60 3.81
CA GLN A 104 1.12 -0.09 2.91
C GLN A 104 0.54 0.55 1.64
N SER A 105 -0.56 0.00 1.13
CA SER A 105 -1.25 0.43 -0.08
C SER A 105 -2.76 0.58 0.17
N PRO A 106 -3.21 1.61 0.91
CA PRO A 106 -4.62 1.79 1.28
C PRO A 106 -5.57 1.87 0.08
N GLY A 107 -5.09 2.34 -1.07
CA GLY A 107 -5.87 2.40 -2.31
C GLY A 107 -6.46 1.05 -2.72
N ARG A 108 -5.81 -0.06 -2.38
CA ARG A 108 -6.28 -1.42 -2.71
C ARG A 108 -7.60 -1.79 -2.05
N ALA A 109 -7.96 -1.14 -0.95
CA ALA A 109 -9.27 -1.36 -0.33
C ALA A 109 -10.45 -0.93 -1.22
N ALA A 110 -10.20 -0.14 -2.27
CA ALA A 110 -11.18 0.21 -3.30
C ALA A 110 -11.29 -0.83 -4.44
N GLU A 111 -10.37 -1.80 -4.54
CA GLU A 111 -10.44 -2.86 -5.54
C GLU A 111 -11.64 -3.77 -5.26
N PRO A 112 -12.50 -4.09 -6.24
CA PRO A 112 -13.77 -4.77 -5.99
C PRO A 112 -13.62 -6.09 -5.24
N ALA A 113 -12.65 -6.93 -5.64
CA ALA A 113 -12.43 -8.23 -5.02
C ALA A 113 -12.00 -8.11 -3.54
N ILE A 114 -11.23 -7.08 -3.21
CA ILE A 114 -10.77 -6.80 -1.85
C ILE A 114 -11.90 -6.17 -1.03
N ALA A 115 -12.54 -5.13 -1.57
CA ALA A 115 -13.66 -4.43 -0.97
C ALA A 115 -14.80 -5.39 -0.58
N THR A 116 -15.12 -6.34 -1.45
CA THR A 116 -16.14 -7.35 -1.21
C THR A 116 -15.75 -8.31 -0.08
N LYS A 117 -14.50 -8.78 -0.03
CA LYS A 117 -14.00 -9.63 1.06
C LYS A 117 -14.08 -8.90 2.41
N ILE A 118 -13.61 -7.65 2.43
CA ILE A 118 -13.64 -6.78 3.62
C ILE A 118 -15.07 -6.60 4.13
N LEU A 119 -16.00 -6.25 3.24
CA LEU A 119 -17.42 -6.08 3.57
C LEU A 119 -17.98 -7.36 4.20
N VAL A 120 -17.88 -8.50 3.51
CA VAL A 120 -18.51 -9.75 3.92
C VAL A 120 -17.89 -10.29 5.21
N ALA A 121 -16.56 -10.42 5.25
CA ALA A 121 -15.86 -10.94 6.42
C ALA A 121 -16.07 -10.04 7.64
N GLY A 122 -15.97 -8.72 7.44
CA GLY A 122 -16.13 -7.75 8.51
C GLY A 122 -17.54 -7.74 9.11
N MET A 123 -18.58 -7.87 8.28
CA MET A 123 -19.97 -7.95 8.75
C MET A 123 -20.29 -9.29 9.41
N ARG A 124 -19.76 -10.39 8.87
CA ARG A 124 -19.94 -11.75 9.42
C ARG A 124 -19.32 -11.86 10.81
N ASP A 125 -18.10 -11.35 10.98
CA ASP A 125 -17.31 -11.55 12.20
C ASP A 125 -17.44 -10.38 13.21
N GLY A 126 -18.07 -9.27 12.82
CA GLY A 126 -18.26 -8.09 13.66
C GLY A 126 -16.96 -7.31 13.88
N ASP A 127 -16.19 -7.16 12.82
CA ASP A 127 -14.87 -6.52 12.92
C ASP A 127 -14.90 -5.01 12.83
N PHE A 128 -15.95 -4.45 12.20
CA PHE A 128 -16.24 -3.03 12.18
C PHE A 128 -16.66 -2.52 13.57
N VAL A 129 -17.54 -3.27 14.24
CA VAL A 129 -18.01 -2.98 15.59
C VAL A 129 -18.10 -4.27 16.39
N GLN A 130 -17.32 -4.34 17.46
CA GLN A 130 -17.21 -5.53 18.29
C GLN A 130 -18.58 -5.99 18.81
N GLY A 131 -18.89 -7.27 18.60
CA GLY A 131 -20.15 -7.90 19.04
C GLY A 131 -21.35 -7.65 18.12
N GLN A 132 -21.21 -6.84 17.07
CA GLN A 132 -22.26 -6.60 16.09
C GLN A 132 -21.97 -7.43 14.84
N THR A 133 -22.60 -8.61 14.72
CA THR A 133 -22.42 -9.53 13.58
C THR A 133 -23.72 -9.70 12.80
N LEU A 134 -23.62 -10.20 11.57
CA LEU A 134 -24.80 -10.63 10.80
C LEU A 134 -25.69 -11.59 11.62
N ALA A 135 -25.10 -12.60 12.26
CA ALA A 135 -25.82 -13.59 13.06
C ALA A 135 -26.45 -13.04 14.35
N ALA A 136 -25.90 -11.96 14.92
CA ALA A 136 -26.48 -11.30 16.10
C ALA A 136 -27.80 -10.58 15.80
N HIS A 137 -28.01 -10.20 14.54
CA HIS A 137 -29.19 -9.44 14.10
C HIS A 137 -30.15 -10.25 13.24
N ILE A 138 -29.62 -11.16 12.43
CA ILE A 138 -30.36 -11.94 11.46
C ILE A 138 -29.95 -13.41 11.61
N ASN A 139 -30.85 -14.25 12.08
CA ASN A 139 -30.64 -15.68 12.29
C ASN A 139 -31.98 -16.44 12.20
N ALA A 140 -32.01 -17.72 12.56
CA ALA A 140 -33.21 -18.55 12.46
C ALA A 140 -34.43 -17.96 13.17
N ASP A 141 -34.23 -17.29 14.32
CA ASP A 141 -35.31 -16.81 15.19
C ASP A 141 -35.52 -15.29 15.12
N LYS A 142 -34.59 -14.56 14.50
CA LYS A 142 -34.55 -13.10 14.49
C LYS A 142 -34.26 -12.55 13.10
N GLN A 143 -35.00 -11.52 12.69
CA GLN A 143 -34.74 -10.77 11.47
C GLN A 143 -34.86 -9.27 11.77
N ASP A 144 -33.75 -8.68 12.21
CA ASP A 144 -33.68 -7.28 12.62
C ASP A 144 -32.77 -6.46 11.68
N TYR A 145 -33.28 -6.13 10.50
CA TYR A 145 -32.53 -5.29 9.55
C TYR A 145 -32.27 -3.87 10.06
N ALA A 146 -33.12 -3.35 10.94
CA ALA A 146 -32.94 -2.01 11.49
C ALA A 146 -31.76 -2.01 12.50
N GLY A 147 -31.76 -2.94 13.45
CA GLY A 147 -30.68 -3.11 14.43
C GLY A 147 -29.34 -3.48 13.77
N ALA A 148 -29.37 -4.19 12.64
CA ALA A 148 -28.17 -4.57 11.91
C ALA A 148 -27.30 -3.39 11.44
N ARG A 149 -27.82 -2.15 11.41
CA ARG A 149 -27.00 -0.95 11.10
C ARG A 149 -25.84 -0.77 12.08
N ALA A 150 -26.00 -1.27 13.31
CA ALA A 150 -24.96 -1.27 14.32
C ALA A 150 -23.69 -2.05 13.92
N ILE A 151 -23.75 -2.94 12.92
CA ILE A 151 -22.59 -3.65 12.38
C ILE A 151 -21.57 -2.66 11.80
N ILE A 152 -22.03 -1.65 11.06
CA ILE A 152 -21.14 -0.67 10.39
C ILE A 152 -21.04 0.62 11.19
N ASN A 153 -22.17 1.20 11.59
CA ASN A 153 -22.19 2.46 12.31
C ASN A 153 -23.38 2.53 13.29
N PRO A 154 -23.17 2.26 14.60
CA PRO A 154 -24.24 2.25 15.59
C PRO A 154 -24.78 3.64 15.93
N ARG A 155 -24.11 4.71 15.50
CA ARG A 155 -24.52 6.10 15.75
C ARG A 155 -25.35 6.68 14.60
N ASP A 156 -25.42 5.99 13.47
CA ASP A 156 -26.15 6.45 12.29
C ASP A 156 -27.62 6.02 12.33
N ALA A 157 -28.41 6.72 13.15
CA ALA A 157 -29.84 6.49 13.24
C ALA A 157 -30.62 6.93 11.98
N ALA A 158 -30.05 7.85 11.19
CA ALA A 158 -30.73 8.45 10.04
C ALA A 158 -30.91 7.46 8.88
N SER A 159 -29.91 6.59 8.67
CA SER A 159 -29.92 5.64 7.54
C SER A 159 -30.59 4.29 7.87
N VAL A 160 -30.92 4.04 9.14
CA VAL A 160 -31.44 2.75 9.64
C VAL A 160 -32.62 2.25 8.80
N GLN A 161 -33.66 3.07 8.64
CA GLN A 161 -34.88 2.64 7.95
C GLN A 161 -34.68 2.53 6.44
N THR A 162 -33.83 3.37 5.86
CA THR A 162 -33.48 3.32 4.44
C THR A 162 -32.78 1.99 4.09
N ILE A 163 -31.75 1.62 4.86
CA ILE A 163 -30.99 0.38 4.64
C ILE A 163 -31.87 -0.84 4.91
N ALA A 164 -32.69 -0.81 5.97
CA ALA A 164 -33.65 -1.88 6.23
C ALA A 164 -34.68 -2.04 5.09
N GLY A 165 -35.08 -0.94 4.45
CA GLY A 165 -35.91 -0.94 3.25
C GLY A 165 -35.21 -1.61 2.06
N TYR A 166 -33.95 -1.27 1.79
CA TYR A 166 -33.15 -1.93 0.76
C TYR A 166 -33.01 -3.43 1.01
N ALA A 167 -32.77 -3.85 2.27
CA ALA A 167 -32.65 -5.25 2.63
C ALA A 167 -33.92 -6.04 2.31
N ARG A 168 -35.10 -5.50 2.62
CA ARG A 168 -36.38 -6.14 2.27
C ARG A 168 -36.58 -6.27 0.76
N THR A 169 -36.15 -5.27 -0.02
CA THR A 169 -36.17 -5.35 -1.49
C THR A 169 -35.25 -6.45 -1.99
N TRP A 170 -34.01 -6.49 -1.51
CA TRP A 170 -33.03 -7.51 -1.90
C TRP A 170 -33.47 -8.92 -1.52
N GLU A 171 -34.07 -9.12 -0.35
CA GLU A 171 -34.56 -10.41 0.13
C GLU A 171 -35.47 -11.13 -0.88
N THR A 172 -36.24 -10.37 -1.66
CA THR A 172 -37.11 -10.93 -2.72
C THR A 172 -36.36 -11.49 -3.93
N SER A 173 -35.13 -11.01 -4.20
CA SER A 173 -34.34 -11.34 -5.39
C SER A 173 -33.12 -12.22 -5.09
N VAL A 174 -32.60 -12.18 -3.86
CA VAL A 174 -31.41 -12.94 -3.45
C VAL A 174 -31.53 -14.46 -3.71
N PRO A 175 -32.66 -15.15 -3.46
CA PRO A 175 -32.74 -16.58 -3.74
C PRO A 175 -32.43 -16.94 -5.20
N ALA A 176 -32.98 -16.18 -6.15
CA ALA A 176 -32.72 -16.38 -7.58
C ALA A 176 -31.27 -16.01 -7.96
N LEU A 177 -30.69 -14.97 -7.32
CA LEU A 177 -29.29 -14.61 -7.51
C LEU A 177 -28.33 -15.71 -7.03
N VAL A 178 -28.59 -16.28 -5.85
CA VAL A 178 -27.79 -17.37 -5.28
C VAL A 178 -27.86 -18.59 -6.18
N GLU A 179 -29.05 -19.00 -6.63
CA GLU A 179 -29.22 -20.14 -7.54
C GLU A 179 -28.45 -19.91 -8.85
N ARG A 180 -28.57 -18.72 -9.46
CA ARG A 180 -27.84 -18.37 -10.66
C ARG A 180 -26.33 -18.45 -10.47
N ILE A 181 -25.80 -17.85 -9.40
CA ILE A 181 -24.35 -17.81 -9.14
C ILE A 181 -23.78 -19.18 -8.80
N GLN A 182 -24.54 -20.04 -8.13
CA GLN A 182 -24.13 -21.42 -7.87
C GLN A 182 -24.10 -22.26 -9.15
N ARG A 183 -25.03 -22.02 -10.08
CA ARG A 183 -25.12 -22.75 -11.36
C ARG A 183 -24.10 -22.26 -12.39
N GLU A 184 -23.99 -20.95 -12.56
CA GLU A 184 -23.26 -20.31 -13.67
C GLU A 184 -21.89 -19.77 -13.24
N GLY A 185 -21.64 -19.68 -11.93
CA GLY A 185 -20.49 -18.96 -11.38
C GLY A 185 -20.65 -17.45 -11.49
N VAL A 186 -19.57 -16.73 -11.24
CA VAL A 186 -19.45 -15.29 -11.55
C VAL A 186 -18.42 -15.17 -12.67
N THR A 187 -18.71 -14.34 -13.67
CA THR A 187 -17.73 -13.99 -14.69
C THR A 187 -16.48 -13.48 -14.00
N PRO A 188 -15.28 -14.06 -14.24
CA PRO A 188 -14.07 -13.60 -13.62
C PRO A 188 -13.92 -12.10 -13.85
N VAL A 189 -13.99 -11.34 -12.76
CA VAL A 189 -13.61 -9.93 -12.79
C VAL A 189 -12.10 -9.98 -12.95
N GLN A 190 -11.63 -9.86 -14.20
CA GLN A 190 -10.22 -9.57 -14.40
C GLN A 190 -9.94 -8.29 -13.59
N PRO A 191 -8.92 -8.27 -12.73
CA PRO A 191 -8.41 -6.99 -12.25
C PRO A 191 -8.24 -6.14 -13.50
N PRO A 192 -8.69 -4.87 -13.51
CA PRO A 192 -8.56 -4.05 -14.71
C PRO A 192 -7.15 -4.27 -15.22
N ALA A 193 -7.04 -4.89 -16.40
CA ALA A 193 -5.74 -5.16 -17.01
C ALA A 193 -5.06 -3.81 -16.93
N ALA A 194 -3.97 -3.71 -16.16
CA ALA A 194 -3.26 -2.47 -15.95
C ALA A 194 -3.16 -1.86 -17.34
N SER A 195 -3.95 -0.81 -17.62
CA SER A 195 -4.05 -0.35 -18.98
C SER A 195 -2.64 0.08 -19.30
N ASN A 196 -2.01 -0.51 -20.29
CA ASN A 196 -0.65 -0.16 -20.70
C ASN A 196 -0.56 1.28 -21.27
N ALA A 197 -1.59 2.10 -21.08
CA ALA A 197 -1.53 3.55 -21.17
C ALA A 197 -1.33 4.10 -19.75
N PRO A 198 -0.29 4.93 -19.48
CA PRO A 198 -0.13 5.54 -18.16
C PRO A 198 -1.42 6.25 -17.79
N ALA A 199 -2.01 5.89 -16.65
CA ALA A 199 -3.26 6.47 -16.16
C ALA A 199 -3.06 8.00 -16.04
N SER A 200 -3.63 8.76 -16.99
CA SER A 200 -3.53 10.21 -17.00
C SER A 200 -4.71 10.80 -16.22
N VAL A 201 -4.39 11.70 -15.29
CA VAL A 201 -5.40 12.46 -14.56
C VAL A 201 -5.79 13.70 -15.33
N GLY A 202 -7.07 14.04 -15.31
CA GLY A 202 -7.63 15.19 -15.99
C GLY A 202 -8.87 15.70 -15.30
N LYS A 203 -9.53 16.68 -15.93
CA LYS A 203 -10.67 17.38 -15.33
C LYS A 203 -11.74 16.44 -14.78
N GLY A 204 -12.05 16.59 -13.50
CA GLY A 204 -13.03 15.77 -12.79
C GLY A 204 -12.44 14.61 -12.00
N ASP A 205 -11.15 14.33 -12.13
CA ASP A 205 -10.46 13.38 -11.26
C ASP A 205 -10.14 14.03 -9.91
N ALA A 206 -10.25 13.25 -8.83
CA ALA A 206 -9.83 13.68 -7.50
C ALA A 206 -8.97 12.58 -6.89
N ASN A 207 -7.66 12.72 -6.76
CA ASN A 207 -6.82 11.65 -6.18
C ASN A 207 -5.45 12.16 -5.75
N GLN A 208 -4.53 11.23 -5.42
CA GLN A 208 -3.22 11.59 -4.89
C GLN A 208 -2.31 12.16 -5.97
N THR A 209 -2.39 11.61 -7.18
CA THR A 209 -1.65 12.08 -8.35
C THR A 209 -2.03 13.52 -8.68
N VAL A 210 -3.32 13.86 -8.59
CA VAL A 210 -3.78 15.23 -8.77
C VAL A 210 -3.21 16.17 -7.72
N PHE A 211 -3.29 15.78 -6.44
CA PHE A 211 -2.76 16.58 -5.33
C PHE A 211 -1.27 16.83 -5.50
N GLU A 212 -0.51 15.80 -5.90
CA GLU A 212 0.91 15.91 -6.20
C GLU A 212 1.18 16.87 -7.38
N ALA A 213 0.49 16.68 -8.50
CA ALA A 213 0.67 17.53 -9.68
C ALA A 213 0.41 19.01 -9.36
N GLN A 214 -0.63 19.31 -8.59
CA GLN A 214 -0.94 20.67 -8.17
C GLN A 214 0.16 21.30 -7.31
N GLN A 215 0.84 20.53 -6.45
CA GLN A 215 1.95 21.05 -5.66
C GLN A 215 3.12 21.49 -6.54
N TYR A 216 3.49 20.67 -7.53
CA TYR A 216 4.54 21.03 -8.49
C TYR A 216 4.13 22.22 -9.37
N LEU A 217 2.90 22.21 -9.89
CA LEU A 217 2.37 23.31 -10.69
C LEU A 217 2.37 24.63 -9.89
N ALA A 218 1.92 24.61 -8.62
CA ALA A 218 1.95 25.77 -7.75
C ALA A 218 3.38 26.25 -7.47
N ALA A 219 4.32 25.33 -7.23
CA ALA A 219 5.73 25.65 -7.02
C ALA A 219 6.40 26.26 -8.27
N LEU A 220 5.97 25.84 -9.46
CA LEU A 220 6.40 26.41 -10.73
C LEU A 220 5.68 27.73 -11.09
N GLY A 221 4.81 28.24 -10.20
CA GLY A 221 4.07 29.49 -10.41
C GLY A 221 2.94 29.38 -11.44
N MET A 222 2.49 28.16 -11.75
CA MET A 222 1.35 27.95 -12.63
C MET A 222 0.05 28.38 -11.95
N THR A 223 -0.84 28.98 -12.74
CA THR A 223 -2.04 29.66 -12.25
C THR A 223 -3.30 29.15 -12.95
N ASP A 224 -4.46 29.46 -12.40
CA ASP A 224 -5.73 29.25 -13.09
C ASP A 224 -5.88 30.19 -14.29
N GLY A 225 -6.97 30.03 -15.05
CA GLY A 225 -7.26 30.87 -16.22
C GLY A 225 -7.53 32.35 -15.90
N LYS A 226 -7.52 32.75 -14.63
CA LYS A 226 -7.65 34.14 -14.16
C LYS A 226 -6.33 34.68 -13.59
N GLY A 227 -5.24 33.92 -13.68
CA GLY A 227 -3.94 34.29 -13.11
C GLY A 227 -3.86 34.15 -11.59
N LYS A 228 -4.81 33.44 -10.95
CA LYS A 228 -4.75 33.16 -9.51
C LYS A 228 -3.95 31.89 -9.26
N ALA A 229 -3.13 31.88 -8.22
CA ALA A 229 -2.44 30.67 -7.76
C ALA A 229 -3.44 29.54 -7.47
N ILE A 230 -3.11 28.34 -7.96
CA ILE A 230 -3.91 27.14 -7.67
C ILE A 230 -3.65 26.67 -6.22
N SER A 231 -4.64 26.02 -5.61
CA SER A 231 -4.50 25.40 -4.30
C SER A 231 -4.27 23.89 -4.50
N PRO A 232 -3.21 23.30 -3.91
CA PRO A 232 -3.01 21.87 -3.95
C PRO A 232 -3.99 21.21 -3.00
N ASP A 233 -4.95 20.50 -3.57
CA ASP A 233 -6.11 20.04 -2.83
C ASP A 233 -6.52 18.61 -3.24
N GLY A 234 -6.15 18.20 -4.44
CA GLY A 234 -6.38 16.87 -4.97
C GLY A 234 -7.47 16.85 -6.02
N ASP A 235 -8.04 18.02 -6.37
CA ASP A 235 -9.09 18.15 -7.36
C ASP A 235 -8.59 18.68 -8.69
N PHE A 236 -8.88 17.91 -9.74
CA PHE A 236 -8.59 18.35 -11.07
C PHE A 236 -9.77 19.21 -11.57
N GLY A 237 -9.90 20.40 -10.98
CA GLY A 237 -10.87 21.40 -11.38
C GLY A 237 -10.46 22.16 -12.63
N ALA A 238 -11.31 23.10 -13.05
CA ALA A 238 -11.01 23.98 -14.18
C ALA A 238 -9.74 24.83 -13.96
N GLY A 239 -9.43 25.21 -12.72
CA GLY A 239 -8.20 25.94 -12.40
C GLY A 239 -6.95 25.09 -12.62
N THR A 240 -6.95 23.86 -12.11
CA THR A 240 -5.88 22.87 -12.32
C THR A 240 -5.68 22.58 -13.81
N GLU A 241 -6.77 22.40 -14.57
CA GLU A 241 -6.70 22.20 -16.02
C GLU A 241 -6.01 23.35 -16.75
N GLN A 242 -6.29 24.60 -16.36
CA GLN A 242 -5.62 25.76 -16.95
C GLN A 242 -4.15 25.83 -16.55
N ALA A 243 -3.80 25.50 -15.31
CA ALA A 243 -2.41 25.44 -14.86
C ALA A 243 -1.60 24.38 -15.62
N VAL A 244 -2.19 23.20 -15.87
CA VAL A 244 -1.58 22.15 -16.68
C VAL A 244 -1.37 22.63 -18.12
N LYS A 245 -2.40 23.24 -18.73
CA LYS A 245 -2.28 23.81 -20.09
C LYS A 245 -1.25 24.93 -20.16
N GLN A 246 -1.06 25.70 -19.08
CA GLN A 246 -0.03 26.73 -18.99
C GLN A 246 1.36 26.10 -18.97
N TYR A 247 1.56 25.05 -18.17
CA TYR A 247 2.80 24.29 -18.14
C TYR A 247 3.13 23.64 -19.48
N GLU A 248 2.18 22.94 -20.11
CA GLU A 248 2.36 22.32 -21.44
C GLU A 248 2.81 23.36 -22.49
N ARG A 249 2.18 24.54 -22.50
CA ARG A 249 2.61 25.64 -23.40
C ARG A 249 4.00 26.15 -23.07
N SER A 250 4.39 26.21 -21.80
CA SER A 250 5.75 26.59 -21.40
C SER A 250 6.81 25.61 -21.92
N LYS A 251 6.41 24.37 -22.21
CA LYS A 251 7.22 23.31 -22.83
C LYS A 251 7.15 23.30 -24.36
N GLY A 252 6.44 24.25 -24.97
CA GLY A 252 6.29 24.34 -26.42
C GLY A 252 5.24 23.42 -27.03
N VAL A 253 4.34 22.84 -26.21
CA VAL A 253 3.20 22.07 -26.73
C VAL A 253 2.18 23.02 -27.36
N ALA A 254 2.00 22.89 -28.68
CA ALA A 254 1.10 23.75 -29.45
C ALA A 254 -0.38 23.53 -29.09
N GLU A 255 -0.78 22.27 -28.91
CA GLU A 255 -2.15 21.86 -28.56
C GLU A 255 -2.16 21.18 -27.19
N PRO A 256 -2.27 21.95 -26.10
CA PRO A 256 -2.15 21.42 -24.74
C PRO A 256 -3.36 20.57 -24.37
N THR A 257 -3.09 19.37 -23.85
CA THR A 257 -4.12 18.37 -23.53
C THR A 257 -4.91 18.72 -22.27
N GLY A 258 -4.29 19.45 -21.33
CA GLY A 258 -4.85 19.68 -20.01
C GLY A 258 -4.95 18.43 -19.14
N ARG A 259 -4.13 17.40 -19.42
CA ARG A 259 -4.05 16.15 -18.65
C ARG A 259 -2.62 15.94 -18.15
N VAL A 260 -2.48 15.20 -17.05
CA VAL A 260 -1.18 14.86 -16.47
C VAL A 260 -1.04 13.33 -16.48
N ASP A 261 -0.14 12.82 -17.30
CA ASP A 261 0.28 11.42 -17.26
C ASP A 261 1.52 11.23 -16.37
N ALA A 262 1.99 9.98 -16.25
CA ALA A 262 3.15 9.65 -15.43
C ALA A 262 4.44 10.32 -15.91
N ALA A 263 4.61 10.51 -17.23
CA ALA A 263 5.80 11.15 -17.79
C ALA A 263 5.80 12.66 -17.49
N MET A 264 4.66 13.32 -17.70
CA MET A 264 4.47 14.72 -17.35
C MET A 264 4.60 14.97 -15.85
N LEU A 265 4.11 14.07 -14.99
CA LEU A 265 4.29 14.19 -13.55
C LEU A 265 5.79 14.13 -13.15
N ALA A 266 6.54 13.22 -13.77
CA ALA A 266 7.98 13.13 -13.57
C ALA A 266 8.71 14.40 -14.06
N GLU A 267 8.27 14.98 -15.18
CA GLU A 267 8.81 16.24 -15.70
C GLU A 267 8.50 17.43 -14.78
N LEU A 268 7.25 17.56 -14.32
CA LEU A 268 6.83 18.56 -13.32
C LEU A 268 7.70 18.50 -12.07
N ARG A 269 7.96 17.28 -11.58
CA ARG A 269 8.86 17.06 -10.43
C ARG A 269 10.28 17.53 -10.76
N ALA A 270 10.84 17.12 -11.88
CA ALA A 270 12.20 17.47 -12.27
C ALA A 270 12.40 18.98 -12.38
N ASP A 271 11.49 19.67 -13.07
CA ASP A 271 11.52 21.13 -13.20
C ASP A 271 11.37 21.83 -11.84
N THR A 272 10.48 21.32 -10.98
CA THR A 272 10.28 21.90 -9.64
C THR A 272 11.56 21.80 -8.83
N LEU A 273 12.22 20.64 -8.82
CA LEU A 273 13.48 20.44 -8.09
C LEU A 273 14.64 21.24 -8.71
N GLN A 274 14.62 21.48 -10.02
CA GLN A 274 15.58 22.36 -10.66
C GLN A 274 15.37 23.84 -10.27
N ALA A 275 14.12 24.31 -10.25
CA ALA A 275 13.79 25.69 -9.87
C ALA A 275 13.90 25.93 -8.35
N GLN A 276 13.58 24.93 -7.55
CA GLN A 276 13.53 24.97 -6.09
C GLN A 276 14.19 23.71 -5.50
N PRO A 277 15.53 23.67 -5.35
CA PRO A 277 16.25 22.49 -4.88
C PRO A 277 15.90 22.01 -3.47
N GLN A 278 15.24 22.85 -2.67
CA GLN A 278 14.78 22.52 -1.31
C GLN A 278 13.28 22.22 -1.24
N PHE A 279 12.59 22.13 -2.38
CA PHE A 279 11.15 21.88 -2.42
C PHE A 279 10.82 20.57 -1.72
N LYS A 280 9.84 20.62 -0.82
CA LYS A 280 9.29 19.46 -0.14
C LYS A 280 7.79 19.44 -0.34
N ARG A 281 7.28 18.27 -0.75
CA ARG A 281 5.84 18.04 -0.81
C ARG A 281 5.25 18.06 0.60
N GLN A 282 4.08 18.68 0.69
CA GLN A 282 3.25 18.77 1.88
C GLN A 282 2.10 17.76 1.80
N SER A 283 1.72 17.20 2.94
CA SER A 283 0.52 16.38 3.11
C SER A 283 -0.74 17.24 3.25
N MET A 284 -1.93 16.65 3.14
CA MET A 284 -3.19 17.34 3.48
C MET A 284 -3.18 17.80 4.94
N THR A 285 -2.56 17.01 5.81
CA THR A 285 -2.38 17.31 7.23
C THR A 285 -1.48 18.53 7.46
N ASP A 286 -0.46 18.73 6.62
CA ASP A 286 0.41 19.90 6.66
C ASP A 286 -0.33 21.16 6.16
N LEU A 287 -1.12 21.04 5.10
CA LEU A 287 -1.77 22.18 4.46
C LEU A 287 -3.08 22.60 5.17
N TYR A 288 -3.82 21.65 5.71
CA TYR A 288 -5.20 21.86 6.20
C TYR A 288 -5.45 21.29 7.59
N GLY A 289 -4.52 20.49 8.11
CA GLY A 289 -4.61 19.87 9.43
C GLY A 289 -4.01 20.73 10.55
N PRO A 290 -3.61 20.09 11.67
CA PRO A 290 -3.05 20.76 12.84
C PRO A 290 -1.75 21.51 12.58
N LEU A 291 -1.01 21.15 11.53
CA LEU A 291 0.29 21.75 11.21
C LEU A 291 0.19 22.97 10.30
N LYS A 292 -1.01 23.38 9.89
CA LYS A 292 -1.23 24.44 8.86
C LYS A 292 -0.62 25.79 9.20
N ASP A 293 -0.51 26.12 10.48
CA ASP A 293 0.09 27.37 10.98
C ASP A 293 1.49 27.15 11.56
N GLY A 294 2.06 25.97 11.38
CA GLY A 294 3.42 25.64 11.73
C GLY A 294 3.67 25.42 13.22
N GLU A 295 2.63 25.34 14.06
CA GLU A 295 2.77 25.02 15.48
C GLU A 295 1.71 24.04 15.96
N LEU A 296 2.09 23.11 16.85
CA LEU A 296 1.14 22.30 17.60
C LEU A 296 0.88 22.91 18.97
N ARG A 297 -0.38 23.10 19.34
CA ARG A 297 -0.80 23.74 20.60
C ARG A 297 -2.06 23.12 21.20
N ARG A 298 -2.36 23.53 22.44
CA ARG A 298 -3.47 23.00 23.23
C ARG A 298 -4.79 23.04 22.48
N GLY A 299 -5.48 21.89 22.47
CA GLY A 299 -6.77 21.69 21.81
C GLY A 299 -6.68 21.12 20.39
N GLU A 300 -5.50 21.11 19.79
CA GLU A 300 -5.31 20.47 18.49
C GLU A 300 -5.30 18.95 18.59
N LYS A 301 -5.70 18.30 17.50
CA LYS A 301 -5.88 16.86 17.46
C LYS A 301 -5.45 16.24 16.13
N GLY A 302 -4.97 15.01 16.16
CA GLY A 302 -4.68 14.24 14.94
C GLY A 302 -3.35 13.50 14.97
N GLU A 303 -2.93 13.01 13.82
CA GLU A 303 -1.71 12.21 13.68
C GLU A 303 -0.45 12.95 14.12
N PRO A 304 -0.20 14.24 13.77
CA PRO A 304 0.99 14.95 14.23
C PRO A 304 1.09 15.06 15.77
N VAL A 305 -0.05 15.21 16.43
CA VAL A 305 -0.13 15.29 17.90
C VAL A 305 0.20 13.93 18.51
N TYR A 306 -0.33 12.85 17.94
CA TYR A 306 -0.04 11.48 18.37
C TYR A 306 1.45 11.14 18.23
N GLU A 307 2.05 11.43 17.08
CA GLU A 307 3.47 11.20 16.81
C GLU A 307 4.36 11.99 17.78
N LEU A 308 4.07 13.28 17.98
CA LEU A 308 4.80 14.13 18.92
C LEU A 308 4.69 13.60 20.36
N ARG A 309 3.50 13.16 20.79
CA ARG A 309 3.30 12.54 22.11
C ARG A 309 4.15 11.28 22.27
N ARG A 310 4.18 10.41 21.25
CA ARG A 310 4.97 9.17 21.26
C ARG A 310 6.46 9.46 21.40
N GLN A 311 6.97 10.48 20.73
CA GLN A 311 8.37 10.90 20.89
C GLN A 311 8.62 11.47 22.29
N LEU A 312 7.76 12.35 22.81
CA LEU A 312 7.87 12.87 24.18
C LEU A 312 7.84 11.75 25.25
N GLN A 313 7.01 10.72 25.07
CA GLN A 313 6.96 9.53 25.94
C GLN A 313 8.26 8.73 25.86
N GLY A 314 8.69 8.40 24.64
CA GLY A 314 9.92 7.62 24.41
C GLY A 314 11.17 8.32 24.94
N LEU A 315 11.17 9.65 24.95
CA LEU A 315 12.24 10.49 25.48
C LEU A 315 12.10 10.77 26.99
N GLY A 316 11.01 10.34 27.63
CA GLY A 316 10.78 10.51 29.06
C GLY A 316 10.32 11.91 29.50
N TYR A 317 9.95 12.79 28.58
CA TYR A 317 9.40 14.13 28.91
C TYR A 317 7.95 14.09 29.39
N ILE A 318 7.23 13.02 29.05
CA ILE A 318 5.92 12.71 29.62
C ILE A 318 5.90 11.25 30.08
N GLN A 319 5.10 10.97 31.11
CA GLN A 319 4.99 9.62 31.64
C GLN A 319 4.33 8.68 30.62
N ASN A 320 4.75 7.41 30.62
CA ASN A 320 4.09 6.35 29.88
C ASN A 320 2.69 6.13 30.46
N ALA A 321 1.71 6.81 29.86
CA ALA A 321 0.30 6.57 30.14
C ALA A 321 -0.17 5.34 29.35
N PRO A 322 -1.05 4.50 29.91
CA PRO A 322 -1.70 3.45 29.15
C PRO A 322 -2.42 4.06 27.93
N PRO A 323 -2.41 3.39 26.77
CA PRO A 323 -3.04 3.90 25.57
C PRO A 323 -4.51 4.29 25.83
N ASN A 324 -4.86 5.52 25.48
CA ASN A 324 -6.22 6.04 25.59
C ASN A 324 -6.61 6.73 24.29
N TRP A 325 -7.58 6.11 23.62
CA TRP A 325 -8.08 6.51 22.31
C TRP A 325 -8.50 7.98 22.22
N ASN A 326 -8.99 8.57 23.31
CA ASN A 326 -9.48 9.96 23.33
C ASN A 326 -8.39 10.99 23.58
N SER A 327 -7.39 10.67 24.39
CA SER A 327 -6.39 11.65 24.86
C SER A 327 -5.05 11.52 24.16
N ASP A 328 -4.73 10.38 23.54
CA ASP A 328 -3.43 10.19 22.88
C ASP A 328 -3.24 11.07 21.65
N ARG A 329 -4.35 11.49 21.02
CA ARG A 329 -4.37 12.34 19.83
C ARG A 329 -4.69 13.79 20.14
N LEU A 330 -4.91 14.16 21.40
CA LEU A 330 -5.25 15.51 21.82
C LEU A 330 -4.03 16.18 22.44
N TYR A 331 -3.72 17.39 21.98
CA TYR A 331 -2.71 18.21 22.60
C TYR A 331 -3.30 18.81 23.88
N ASP A 332 -3.07 18.13 25.00
CA ASP A 332 -3.56 18.53 26.31
C ASP A 332 -2.50 19.32 27.12
N GLU A 333 -2.83 19.67 28.36
CA GLU A 333 -1.90 20.40 29.24
C GLU A 333 -0.68 19.55 29.64
N HIS A 334 -0.83 18.23 29.75
CA HIS A 334 0.27 17.33 30.08
C HIS A 334 1.29 17.29 28.95
N MET A 335 0.82 17.23 27.71
CA MET A 335 1.66 17.32 26.52
C MET A 335 2.36 18.67 26.44
N GLY A 336 1.64 19.78 26.67
CA GLY A 336 2.24 21.11 26.74
C GLY A 336 3.33 21.23 27.82
N ALA A 337 3.15 20.60 28.98
CA ALA A 337 4.17 20.54 30.03
C ALA A 337 5.42 19.74 29.59
N GLY A 338 5.22 18.62 28.90
CA GLY A 338 6.31 17.83 28.31
C GLY A 338 7.11 18.61 27.26
N VAL A 339 6.42 19.37 26.41
CA VAL A 339 7.07 20.23 25.42
C VAL A 339 7.87 21.34 26.10
N ARG A 340 7.35 22.00 27.16
CA ARG A 340 8.13 22.98 27.95
C ARG A 340 9.38 22.35 28.55
N ALA A 341 9.29 21.14 29.08
CA ALA A 341 10.43 20.43 29.65
C ALA A 341 11.49 20.11 28.59
N PHE A 342 11.07 19.68 27.38
CA PHE A 342 11.98 19.50 26.25
C PHE A 342 12.63 20.81 25.82
N GLN A 343 11.84 21.87 25.67
CA GLN A 343 12.32 23.20 25.26
C GLN A 343 13.39 23.70 26.23
N LYS A 344 13.10 23.64 27.53
CA LYS A 344 14.04 23.99 28.60
C LYS A 344 15.35 23.21 28.52
N ALA A 345 15.26 21.89 28.32
CA ALA A 345 16.43 21.02 28.25
C ALA A 345 17.33 21.30 27.04
N ASN A 346 16.77 21.86 25.96
CA ASN A 346 17.48 22.11 24.70
C ASN A 346 17.73 23.61 24.43
N GLY A 347 17.51 24.48 25.42
CA GLY A 347 17.77 25.92 25.30
C GLY A 347 16.80 26.66 24.39
N LEU A 348 15.62 26.10 24.15
CA LEU A 348 14.53 26.75 23.41
C LEU A 348 13.65 27.59 24.35
N GLN A 349 12.88 28.51 23.78
CA GLN A 349 11.87 29.25 24.55
C GLN A 349 10.79 28.30 25.08
N GLU A 350 10.53 28.33 26.39
CA GLU A 350 9.57 27.44 27.09
C GLU A 350 8.10 27.82 26.84
N THR A 351 7.69 27.91 25.57
CA THR A 351 6.34 28.31 25.19
C THR A 351 5.30 27.22 25.46
N GLY A 352 5.71 25.96 25.49
CA GLY A 352 4.82 24.80 25.53
C GLY A 352 4.00 24.60 24.26
N ARG A 353 4.28 25.39 23.21
CA ARG A 353 3.81 25.19 21.84
C ARG A 353 4.94 24.52 21.09
N ALA A 354 4.64 23.44 20.38
CA ALA A 354 5.64 22.77 19.56
C ALA A 354 5.64 23.41 18.17
N ASP A 355 6.35 24.53 18.02
CA ASP A 355 6.64 25.18 16.74
C ASP A 355 7.60 24.34 15.87
N THR A 356 7.83 24.78 14.63
CA THR A 356 8.66 24.04 13.67
C THR A 356 10.07 23.76 14.20
N GLU A 357 10.70 24.72 14.89
CA GLU A 357 12.03 24.52 15.46
C GLU A 357 11.99 23.47 16.58
N THR A 358 11.03 23.58 17.50
CA THR A 358 10.82 22.62 18.59
C THR A 358 10.60 21.21 18.04
N ARG A 359 9.72 21.05 17.04
CA ARG A 359 9.43 19.74 16.44
C ARG A 359 10.62 19.16 15.69
N GLN A 360 11.38 19.97 14.95
CA GLN A 360 12.59 19.52 14.25
C GLN A 360 13.65 19.01 15.23
N GLN A 361 13.95 19.76 16.29
CA GLN A 361 14.93 19.35 17.29
C GLN A 361 14.46 18.10 18.05
N LEU A 362 13.18 18.05 18.43
CA LEU A 362 12.61 16.90 19.13
C LEU A 362 12.66 15.65 18.26
N ASN A 363 12.29 15.75 16.98
CA ASN A 363 12.37 14.63 16.06
C ASN A 363 13.81 14.16 15.84
N ALA A 364 14.76 15.10 15.64
CA ALA A 364 16.17 14.75 15.49
C ALA A 364 16.71 14.02 16.73
N PHE A 365 16.35 14.50 17.92
CA PHE A 365 16.72 13.85 19.18
C PHE A 365 16.07 12.48 19.33
N ALA A 366 14.76 12.36 19.05
CA ALA A 366 14.03 11.09 19.09
C ALA A 366 14.66 10.04 18.16
N VAL A 367 14.96 10.42 16.92
CA VAL A 367 15.62 9.53 15.94
C VAL A 367 17.02 9.13 16.41
N SER A 368 17.79 10.05 17.02
CA SER A 368 19.10 9.70 17.60
C SER A 368 19.01 8.67 18.74
N GLN A 369 17.85 8.58 19.40
CA GLN A 369 17.53 7.59 20.42
C GLN A 369 16.82 6.35 19.84
N HIS A 370 16.87 6.14 18.52
CA HIS A 370 16.24 5.01 17.82
C HIS A 370 14.70 4.97 17.92
N LEU A 371 14.07 6.10 18.25
CA LEU A 371 12.62 6.26 18.15
C LEU A 371 12.22 6.53 16.71
N ALA A 372 10.97 6.22 16.36
CA ALA A 372 10.45 6.47 15.03
C ALA A 372 10.45 7.97 14.71
N PRO A 373 10.83 8.36 13.48
CA PRO A 373 10.64 9.73 13.02
C PRO A 373 9.14 10.04 12.90
N THR A 374 8.79 11.32 13.00
CA THR A 374 7.46 11.79 12.63
C THR A 374 7.29 11.75 11.12
N THR A 375 6.06 11.54 10.65
CA THR A 375 5.75 11.61 9.23
C THR A 375 6.06 13.00 8.67
N GLU A 376 6.05 14.05 9.50
CA GLU A 376 6.43 15.41 9.12
C GLU A 376 7.84 15.49 8.50
N PHE A 377 8.82 14.80 9.11
CA PHE A 377 10.24 14.98 8.79
C PHE A 377 10.89 13.80 8.06
N ASP A 378 10.24 12.64 8.00
CA ASP A 378 10.74 11.47 7.23
C ASP A 378 10.57 11.66 5.69
N ARG A 379 9.85 12.70 5.27
CA ARG A 379 9.56 13.02 3.86
C ARG A 379 10.73 13.74 3.19
N ARG A 380 11.77 13.00 2.79
CA ARG A 380 12.82 13.56 1.92
C ARG A 380 12.40 13.65 0.46
N GLU A 381 11.55 12.75 -0.03
CA GLU A 381 10.96 12.73 -1.38
C GLU A 381 9.98 11.56 -1.59
N ASN A 382 10.03 10.53 -0.72
CA ASN A 382 9.15 9.37 -0.77
C ASN A 382 7.73 9.72 -0.31
N TRP A 383 6.81 9.66 -1.26
CA TRP A 383 5.37 9.68 -1.01
C TRP A 383 4.74 8.40 -1.58
N PRO A 384 3.80 7.75 -0.87
CA PRO A 384 3.30 8.14 0.44
C PRO A 384 4.40 8.05 1.52
N PRO A 385 4.33 8.88 2.59
CA PRO A 385 5.22 8.74 3.73
C PRO A 385 5.14 7.28 4.19
N GLN A 386 6.27 6.71 4.61
CA GLN A 386 6.22 5.40 5.24
C GLN A 386 5.25 5.51 6.42
N PRO A 387 4.22 4.65 6.49
CA PRO A 387 3.30 4.69 7.61
C PRO A 387 4.14 4.47 8.86
N PRO A 388 3.99 5.34 9.87
CA PRO A 388 4.83 5.25 11.03
C PRO A 388 4.54 3.92 11.75
N PRO A 389 5.55 3.27 12.38
CA PRO A 389 5.49 1.89 12.83
C PRO A 389 4.64 1.74 14.09
N TYR A 390 3.33 1.95 13.98
CA TYR A 390 2.40 2.04 15.11
C TYR A 390 1.33 0.97 15.14
N THR A 391 1.43 -0.06 14.29
CA THR A 391 0.52 -1.17 14.44
C THR A 391 0.78 -1.93 15.74
N ARG A 392 -0.29 -2.49 16.30
CA ARG A 392 -0.35 -3.03 17.67
C ARG A 392 0.73 -4.09 17.93
N ASP A 393 1.08 -4.85 16.90
CA ASP A 393 2.03 -5.95 17.00
C ASP A 393 3.49 -5.51 16.93
N GLU A 394 3.84 -4.42 16.22
CA GLU A 394 5.22 -3.91 16.18
C GLU A 394 5.64 -3.20 17.47
N TYR A 395 4.68 -2.63 18.21
CA TYR A 395 4.94 -2.06 19.55
C TYR A 395 5.21 -3.16 20.60
N GLN A 396 4.56 -4.32 20.47
CA GLN A 396 4.74 -5.45 21.39
C GLN A 396 5.99 -6.28 21.06
N THR A 397 6.31 -6.45 19.77
CA THR A 397 7.43 -7.29 19.32
C THR A 397 8.80 -6.68 19.65
N ARG A 398 8.96 -5.35 19.63
CA ARG A 398 10.22 -4.68 20.02
C ARG A 398 10.51 -4.65 21.52
N GLN A 399 9.52 -4.82 22.39
CA GLN A 399 9.76 -4.90 23.85
C GLN A 399 10.16 -6.30 24.32
N GLN A 400 10.02 -7.32 23.46
CA GLN A 400 10.37 -8.71 23.78
C GLN A 400 11.71 -9.18 23.19
N ALA A 401 12.42 -8.33 22.45
CA ALA A 401 13.81 -8.60 22.07
C ALA A 401 14.73 -8.18 23.24
N PRO A 402 15.37 -9.11 23.97
CA PRO A 402 16.34 -8.70 24.97
C PRO A 402 17.59 -8.14 24.26
N ALA A 403 18.02 -6.96 24.70
CA ALA A 403 19.36 -6.47 24.43
C ALA A 403 20.38 -7.43 25.04
N GLN A 404 21.33 -7.94 24.25
CA GLN A 404 22.61 -8.41 24.79
C GLN A 404 23.78 -8.02 23.87
N PRO A 405 24.85 -7.44 24.44
CA PRO A 405 26.18 -7.44 23.84
C PRO A 405 26.87 -8.80 24.06
N ALA A 406 27.65 -9.27 23.09
CA ALA A 406 28.64 -10.35 23.25
C ALA A 406 29.81 -9.87 24.17
N PRO A 407 30.67 -10.73 24.81
CA PRO A 407 31.26 -12.00 24.31
C PRO A 407 31.58 -13.05 25.43
N PRO A 408 32.53 -14.03 25.31
CA PRO A 408 33.03 -14.83 24.20
C PRO A 408 32.76 -16.36 24.36
N ALA A 409 33.07 -17.14 23.31
CA ALA A 409 32.98 -18.61 23.26
C ALA A 409 33.81 -19.35 24.34
N PRO A 410 33.49 -20.62 24.64
CA PRO A 410 34.35 -21.68 24.11
C PRO A 410 33.65 -22.99 23.66
N ALA A 411 34.30 -23.60 22.66
CA ALA A 411 34.44 -25.03 22.33
C ALA A 411 33.20 -25.93 22.04
N ALA A 412 33.20 -26.47 20.82
CA ALA A 412 32.36 -27.56 20.31
C ALA A 412 32.55 -28.88 21.11
N PRO A 413 31.63 -29.86 20.98
CA PRO A 413 31.70 -30.78 19.84
C PRO A 413 30.34 -31.17 19.20
N GLU A 414 30.36 -31.47 17.90
CA GLU A 414 29.30 -32.16 17.11
C GLU A 414 29.49 -33.71 17.15
N PRO A 415 28.64 -34.54 16.49
CA PRO A 415 27.18 -34.53 16.37
C PRO A 415 26.58 -35.97 16.56
N SER A 416 25.24 -36.13 16.54
CA SER A 416 24.61 -37.34 15.96
C SER A 416 23.12 -37.13 15.61
N PRO A 417 22.61 -37.77 14.53
CA PRO A 417 21.32 -37.50 13.92
C PRO A 417 20.26 -38.57 14.29
N ASP A 418 19.01 -38.18 14.53
CA ASP A 418 17.81 -38.82 13.93
C ASP A 418 16.52 -38.27 14.54
N ARG A 419 15.66 -37.70 13.70
CA ARG A 419 14.26 -38.13 13.50
C ARG A 419 13.49 -37.09 12.69
N ARG A 420 13.09 -37.53 11.50
CA ARG A 420 12.07 -36.88 10.66
C ARG A 420 10.66 -37.24 11.16
N GLN A 421 9.73 -36.44 10.64
CA GLN A 421 8.27 -36.62 10.46
C GLN A 421 7.40 -35.94 11.54
N GLY A 422 6.45 -35.06 11.22
CA GLY A 422 5.98 -34.65 9.89
C GLY A 422 5.13 -33.38 9.87
N GLN A 423 5.23 -32.66 8.76
CA GLN A 423 4.27 -31.64 8.31
C GLN A 423 3.68 -32.12 6.97
N ALA A 424 2.36 -32.14 6.89
CA ALA A 424 1.61 -32.35 5.66
C ALA A 424 1.60 -31.07 4.80
N PRO A 425 1.42 -31.18 3.47
CA PRO A 425 2.03 -30.27 2.50
C PRO A 425 1.16 -29.05 2.16
N ALA A 426 1.82 -27.91 1.97
CA ALA A 426 1.28 -26.74 1.28
C ALA A 426 1.21 -27.01 -0.24
N PRO A 427 0.25 -26.42 -0.98
CA PRO A 427 0.12 -26.62 -2.42
C PRO A 427 1.34 -26.05 -3.16
N ALA A 428 1.83 -26.82 -4.12
CA ALA A 428 3.07 -26.59 -4.85
C ALA A 428 3.04 -25.32 -5.71
N ALA A 429 4.06 -24.47 -5.54
CA ALA A 429 4.42 -23.39 -6.44
C ALA A 429 5.21 -23.93 -7.67
N PRO A 430 5.22 -23.22 -8.81
CA PRO A 430 6.15 -23.53 -9.91
C PRO A 430 7.60 -23.17 -9.52
N GLY A 431 8.60 -23.90 -10.05
CA GLY A 431 9.97 -23.39 -10.25
C GLY A 431 11.04 -23.69 -9.18
N ALA A 432 11.43 -24.95 -8.99
CA ALA A 432 12.52 -25.33 -8.07
C ALA A 432 13.88 -24.62 -8.32
N MET A 433 14.18 -24.25 -9.58
CA MET A 433 15.37 -23.48 -9.98
C MET A 433 15.37 -22.02 -9.48
N HIS A 434 14.21 -21.36 -9.46
CA HIS A 434 14.09 -19.99 -8.96
C HIS A 434 14.16 -19.95 -7.44
N SER A 435 13.68 -21.00 -6.77
CA SER A 435 13.87 -21.17 -5.34
C SER A 435 15.36 -21.30 -4.96
N SER A 436 16.17 -22.04 -5.74
CA SER A 436 17.60 -22.19 -5.47
C SER A 436 18.40 -20.93 -5.78
N LEU A 437 18.17 -20.27 -6.93
CA LEU A 437 18.83 -19.00 -7.25
C LEU A 437 18.48 -17.90 -6.25
N TYR A 438 17.22 -17.86 -5.78
CA TYR A 438 16.81 -16.93 -4.75
C TYR A 438 17.55 -17.15 -3.42
N GLN A 439 17.74 -18.42 -3.04
CA GLN A 439 18.51 -18.76 -1.84
C GLN A 439 19.98 -18.32 -1.97
N ASP A 440 20.58 -18.50 -3.15
CA ASP A 440 21.97 -18.13 -3.41
C ASP A 440 22.17 -16.61 -3.41
N CYS A 441 21.30 -15.87 -4.11
CA CYS A 441 21.26 -14.40 -4.05
C CYS A 441 21.03 -13.90 -2.61
N SER A 442 20.15 -14.55 -1.85
CA SER A 442 19.89 -14.20 -0.45
C SER A 442 21.13 -14.33 0.42
N LYS A 443 21.85 -15.45 0.33
CA LYS A 443 23.12 -15.64 1.05
C LYS A 443 24.17 -14.60 0.66
N GLY A 444 24.25 -14.26 -0.62
CA GLY A 444 25.19 -13.25 -1.12
C GLY A 444 24.90 -11.85 -0.59
N VAL A 445 23.64 -11.42 -0.62
CA VAL A 445 23.22 -10.13 -0.07
C VAL A 445 23.38 -10.08 1.45
N ASP A 446 23.05 -11.16 2.17
CA ASP A 446 23.27 -11.24 3.62
C ASP A 446 24.77 -11.20 4.01
N ALA A 447 25.65 -11.72 3.14
CA ALA A 447 27.09 -11.59 3.32
C ALA A 447 27.54 -10.14 3.09
N LEU A 448 26.99 -9.48 2.07
CA LEU A 448 27.26 -8.07 1.78
C LEU A 448 26.79 -7.15 2.92
N ASP A 449 25.60 -7.40 3.47
CA ASP A 449 25.06 -6.64 4.60
C ASP A 449 25.97 -6.72 5.83
N ARG A 450 26.44 -7.93 6.15
CA ARG A 450 27.40 -8.16 7.24
C ARG A 450 28.73 -7.45 6.99
N GLN A 451 29.23 -7.42 5.76
CA GLN A 451 30.46 -6.68 5.42
C GLN A 451 30.29 -5.17 5.60
N LEU A 452 29.09 -4.65 5.32
CA LEU A 452 28.75 -3.23 5.50
C LEU A 452 28.32 -2.87 6.93
N GLY A 453 28.30 -3.84 7.86
CA GLY A 453 27.88 -3.62 9.24
C GLY A 453 26.39 -3.27 9.39
N ARG A 454 25.55 -3.66 8.42
CA ARG A 454 24.11 -3.41 8.41
C ARG A 454 23.32 -4.70 8.59
N ALA A 455 22.10 -4.60 9.12
CA ALA A 455 21.14 -5.71 9.15
C ALA A 455 20.35 -5.76 7.83
N SER A 456 19.92 -6.95 7.41
CA SER A 456 19.04 -7.10 6.24
C SER A 456 17.75 -6.30 6.45
N ASP A 457 17.44 -5.43 5.50
CA ASP A 457 16.31 -4.49 5.49
C ASP A 457 15.51 -4.61 4.19
N MET A 458 14.60 -3.66 3.92
CA MET A 458 13.78 -3.67 2.71
C MET A 458 14.62 -3.51 1.43
N ALA A 459 15.65 -2.67 1.45
CA ALA A 459 16.59 -2.52 0.34
C ALA A 459 17.32 -3.84 0.04
N SER A 460 17.62 -4.60 1.09
CA SER A 460 18.22 -5.93 1.00
C SER A 460 17.23 -6.94 0.40
N ALA A 461 15.94 -6.88 0.76
CA ALA A 461 14.89 -7.70 0.15
C ALA A 461 14.68 -7.38 -1.35
N CYS A 462 14.61 -6.10 -1.72
CA CYS A 462 14.55 -5.64 -3.11
C CYS A 462 15.78 -6.12 -3.90
N MET A 463 16.97 -6.01 -3.31
CA MET A 463 18.21 -6.46 -3.94
C MET A 463 18.19 -7.98 -4.16
N LYS A 464 17.77 -8.78 -3.17
CA LYS A 464 17.66 -10.24 -3.30
C LYS A 464 16.76 -10.65 -4.46
N ALA A 465 15.59 -10.01 -4.60
CA ALA A 465 14.65 -10.29 -5.68
C ALA A 465 15.18 -9.83 -7.05
N SER A 466 15.72 -8.61 -7.12
CA SER A 466 16.29 -8.02 -8.34
C SER A 466 17.48 -8.83 -8.87
N LEU A 467 18.34 -9.30 -7.97
CA LEU A 467 19.49 -10.14 -8.34
C LEU A 467 19.07 -11.54 -8.79
N THR A 468 17.97 -12.07 -8.25
CA THR A 468 17.42 -13.36 -8.69
C THR A 468 16.84 -13.27 -10.10
N GLU A 469 16.13 -12.18 -10.41
CA GLU A 469 15.68 -11.85 -11.77
C GLU A 469 16.87 -11.70 -12.71
N LEU A 470 17.87 -10.90 -12.29
CA LEU A 470 19.09 -10.65 -13.06
C LEU A 470 19.85 -11.94 -13.39
N ALA A 471 20.03 -12.83 -12.41
CA ALA A 471 20.69 -14.11 -12.59
C ALA A 471 19.92 -14.99 -13.58
N THR A 472 18.59 -15.06 -13.42
CA THR A 472 17.70 -15.86 -14.27
C THR A 472 17.72 -15.40 -15.73
N ARG A 473 17.56 -14.09 -15.98
CA ARG A 473 17.53 -13.55 -17.35
C ARG A 473 18.87 -13.68 -18.08
N ASN A 474 19.98 -13.75 -17.33
CA ASN A 474 21.32 -13.95 -17.87
C ASN A 474 21.73 -15.43 -17.92
N GLY A 475 20.83 -16.35 -17.59
CA GLY A 475 21.05 -17.79 -17.72
C GLY A 475 22.04 -18.37 -16.70
N LEU A 476 22.22 -17.73 -15.54
CA LEU A 476 23.02 -18.30 -14.45
C LEU A 476 22.27 -19.49 -13.84
N SER A 477 23.01 -20.55 -13.53
CA SER A 477 22.46 -21.77 -12.94
C SER A 477 22.54 -21.79 -11.41
N ARG A 478 23.47 -21.00 -10.84
CA ARG A 478 23.64 -20.71 -9.42
C ARG A 478 24.34 -19.37 -9.23
N VAL A 479 24.33 -18.83 -8.01
CA VAL A 479 25.09 -17.61 -7.67
C VAL A 479 26.08 -17.91 -6.56
N ASP A 480 27.37 -17.90 -6.87
CA ASP A 480 28.43 -18.17 -5.90
C ASP A 480 28.83 -16.88 -5.14
N HIS A 481 28.74 -15.72 -5.79
CA HIS A 481 29.10 -14.42 -5.18
C HIS A 481 28.17 -13.26 -5.58
N VAL A 482 27.90 -12.38 -4.63
CA VAL A 482 27.30 -11.05 -4.83
C VAL A 482 28.33 -10.00 -4.42
N LEU A 483 28.71 -9.11 -5.34
CA LEU A 483 29.80 -8.15 -5.15
C LEU A 483 29.38 -6.73 -5.56
N LEU A 484 29.91 -5.72 -4.89
CA LEU A 484 29.77 -4.32 -5.31
C LEU A 484 30.94 -3.91 -6.21
N SER A 485 30.72 -2.91 -7.09
CA SER A 485 31.81 -2.30 -7.85
C SER A 485 32.85 -1.69 -6.91
N GLU A 486 34.13 -1.93 -7.19
CA GLU A 486 35.26 -1.26 -6.56
C GLU A 486 35.72 -0.07 -7.41
N ARG A 487 36.55 0.82 -6.84
CA ARG A 487 37.02 2.03 -7.52
C ARG A 487 37.84 1.65 -8.78
N GLY A 488 37.32 1.96 -9.96
CA GLY A 488 37.96 1.68 -11.25
C GLY A 488 37.95 2.86 -12.22
N ARG A 489 38.41 2.67 -13.46
CA ARG A 489 38.38 3.72 -14.51
C ARG A 489 36.97 4.02 -15.06
N GLN A 490 35.99 3.15 -14.80
CA GLN A 490 34.67 3.17 -15.45
C GLN A 490 33.48 3.09 -14.48
N ALA A 491 33.71 2.93 -13.17
CA ALA A 491 32.65 2.86 -12.18
C ALA A 491 33.12 3.38 -10.81
N GLU A 492 32.21 4.07 -10.11
CA GLU A 492 32.41 4.49 -8.73
C GLU A 492 32.18 3.31 -7.76
N PRO A 493 32.79 3.33 -6.55
CA PRO A 493 32.54 2.32 -5.54
C PRO A 493 31.05 2.19 -5.21
N GLY A 494 30.51 0.97 -5.26
CA GLY A 494 29.11 0.70 -4.94
C GLY A 494 28.09 1.12 -6.01
N GLN A 495 28.51 1.68 -7.14
CA GLN A 495 27.62 2.08 -8.24
C GLN A 495 26.87 0.89 -8.86
N TYR A 496 27.52 -0.28 -8.95
CA TYR A 496 26.93 -1.49 -9.51
C TYR A 496 27.02 -2.66 -8.53
N VAL A 497 26.04 -3.57 -8.62
CA VAL A 497 26.05 -4.87 -7.96
C VAL A 497 26.15 -5.98 -9.00
N PHE A 498 26.97 -6.98 -8.71
CA PHE A 498 27.30 -8.10 -9.59
C PHE A 498 26.85 -9.42 -8.95
N VAL A 499 26.29 -10.31 -9.76
CA VAL A 499 26.12 -11.74 -9.45
C VAL A 499 27.11 -12.54 -10.29
N VAL A 500 27.82 -13.47 -9.66
CA VAL A 500 28.88 -14.26 -10.29
C VAL A 500 28.68 -15.75 -10.02
N GLU A 501 28.79 -16.56 -11.07
CA GLU A 501 28.89 -18.02 -11.02
C GLU A 501 30.35 -18.43 -11.24
N GLY A 502 30.95 -19.09 -10.24
CA GLY A 502 32.36 -19.50 -10.18
C GLY A 502 33.29 -18.53 -9.42
N ASP A 503 34.60 -18.77 -9.48
CA ASP A 503 35.61 -17.90 -8.83
C ASP A 503 35.61 -16.50 -9.50
N PRO A 504 35.39 -15.41 -8.75
CA PRO A 504 35.31 -14.05 -9.31
C PRO A 504 36.64 -13.55 -9.91
N ARG A 505 37.75 -14.22 -9.61
CA ARG A 505 39.08 -13.96 -10.20
C ARG A 505 39.31 -14.72 -11.50
N ASN A 506 38.43 -15.65 -11.86
CA ASN A 506 38.50 -16.37 -13.12
C ASN A 506 37.83 -15.54 -14.23
N PRO A 507 38.54 -15.13 -15.30
CA PRO A 507 37.94 -14.39 -16.40
C PRO A 507 36.83 -15.17 -17.15
N ALA A 508 36.80 -16.50 -17.03
CA ALA A 508 35.75 -17.35 -17.61
C ALA A 508 34.48 -17.47 -16.73
N SER A 509 34.41 -16.80 -15.57
CA SER A 509 33.21 -16.78 -14.72
C SER A 509 32.03 -16.11 -15.43
N LEU A 510 30.84 -16.71 -15.38
CA LEU A 510 29.62 -16.04 -15.82
C LEU A 510 29.26 -14.95 -14.81
N ARG A 511 29.05 -13.72 -15.30
CA ARG A 511 28.73 -12.57 -14.45
C ARG A 511 27.60 -11.75 -15.07
N ALA A 512 26.68 -11.31 -14.23
CA ALA A 512 25.68 -10.31 -14.59
C ALA A 512 25.72 -9.16 -13.59
N HIS A 513 25.31 -7.97 -14.01
CA HIS A 513 25.35 -6.79 -13.17
C HIS A 513 24.15 -5.88 -13.43
N MET A 514 23.83 -5.06 -12.43
CA MET A 514 22.84 -4.00 -12.54
C MET A 514 23.21 -2.82 -11.63
N PRO A 515 22.71 -1.61 -11.92
CA PRO A 515 22.88 -0.46 -11.03
C PRO A 515 22.39 -0.78 -9.61
N THR A 516 23.17 -0.40 -8.59
CA THR A 516 22.83 -0.70 -7.19
C THR A 516 21.56 -0.01 -6.75
N ASP A 517 21.32 1.22 -7.21
CA ASP A 517 20.11 2.00 -7.01
C ASP A 517 18.88 1.30 -7.61
N GLN A 518 19.02 0.72 -8.80
CA GLN A 518 17.97 -0.10 -9.39
C GLN A 518 17.72 -1.35 -8.54
N ALA A 519 18.76 -2.05 -8.09
CA ALA A 519 18.62 -3.28 -7.31
C ALA A 519 17.89 -3.06 -5.96
N ILE A 520 18.15 -1.94 -5.28
CA ILE A 520 17.54 -1.66 -3.97
C ILE A 520 16.16 -0.98 -4.06
N ASN A 521 15.85 -0.32 -5.18
CA ASN A 521 14.59 0.41 -5.34
C ASN A 521 13.55 -0.33 -6.19
N THR A 522 13.93 -1.41 -6.90
CA THR A 522 12.97 -2.23 -7.63
C THR A 522 12.18 -3.07 -6.61
N PRO A 523 10.84 -2.88 -6.50
CA PRO A 523 10.04 -3.65 -5.56
C PRO A 523 10.14 -5.16 -5.81
N VAL A 524 10.05 -5.93 -4.74
CA VAL A 524 10.17 -7.40 -4.77
C VAL A 524 9.15 -8.02 -5.73
N GLU A 525 7.95 -7.48 -5.76
CA GLU A 525 6.83 -7.91 -6.59
C GLU A 525 7.11 -7.70 -8.08
N VAL A 526 7.81 -6.61 -8.43
CA VAL A 526 8.19 -6.33 -9.82
C VAL A 526 9.20 -7.36 -10.31
N SER A 527 10.20 -7.67 -9.49
CA SER A 527 11.22 -8.67 -9.83
C SER A 527 10.65 -10.09 -9.93
N PHE A 528 9.78 -10.48 -8.99
CA PHE A 528 9.11 -11.79 -9.06
C PHE A 528 8.03 -11.87 -10.14
N GLY A 529 7.35 -10.76 -10.43
CA GLY A 529 6.43 -10.67 -11.57
C GLY A 529 7.16 -10.88 -12.89
N ALA A 530 8.32 -10.26 -13.08
CA ALA A 530 9.17 -10.45 -14.26
C ALA A 530 9.67 -11.90 -14.39
N LEU A 531 10.09 -12.52 -13.27
CA LEU A 531 10.46 -13.93 -13.22
C LEU A 531 9.32 -14.86 -13.66
N ALA A 532 8.11 -14.66 -13.13
CA ALA A 532 6.94 -15.46 -13.47
C ALA A 532 6.56 -15.33 -14.95
N GLN A 533 6.64 -14.13 -15.52
CA GLN A 533 6.40 -13.89 -16.95
C GLN A 533 7.44 -14.60 -17.83
N SER A 534 8.72 -14.57 -17.43
CA SER A 534 9.79 -15.27 -18.14
C SER A 534 9.56 -16.79 -18.18
N GLU A 535 9.10 -17.38 -17.06
CA GLU A 535 8.77 -18.82 -17.00
C GLU A 535 7.60 -19.18 -17.91
N GLN A 536 6.53 -18.38 -17.89
CA GLN A 536 5.36 -18.61 -18.74
C GLN A 536 5.72 -18.55 -20.22
N GLN A 537 6.56 -17.59 -20.63
CA GLN A 537 7.06 -17.51 -22.01
C GLN A 537 7.95 -18.71 -22.37
N ARG A 538 8.79 -19.19 -21.45
CA ARG A 538 9.63 -20.36 -21.67
C ARG A 538 8.82 -21.66 -21.77
N GLN A 539 7.77 -21.81 -20.97
CA GLN A 539 6.85 -22.95 -21.06
C GLN A 539 6.04 -22.92 -22.35
N ALA A 540 5.53 -21.75 -22.75
CA ALA A 540 4.80 -21.59 -24.00
C ALA A 540 5.67 -21.91 -25.23
N SER A 541 6.94 -21.48 -25.24
CA SER A 541 7.87 -21.78 -26.34
C SER A 541 8.26 -23.26 -26.39
N LEU A 542 8.47 -23.92 -25.25
CA LEU A 542 8.70 -25.37 -25.20
C LEU A 542 7.48 -26.17 -25.68
N GLN A 543 6.27 -25.77 -25.28
CA GLN A 543 5.04 -26.40 -25.76
C GLN A 543 4.85 -26.20 -27.27
N ALA A 544 5.16 -25.02 -27.80
CA ALA A 544 5.10 -24.75 -29.23
C ALA A 544 6.13 -25.58 -30.02
N GLN A 545 7.33 -25.79 -29.50
CA GLN A 545 8.34 -26.65 -30.13
C GLN A 545 7.88 -28.12 -30.16
N VAL A 546 7.38 -28.65 -29.04
CA VAL A 546 6.86 -30.02 -28.97
C VAL A 546 5.67 -30.21 -29.92
N ALA A 547 4.78 -29.22 -30.02
CA ALA A 547 3.65 -29.26 -30.95
C ALA A 547 4.10 -29.26 -32.43
N MET A 548 5.10 -28.46 -32.79
CA MET A 548 5.68 -28.49 -34.13
C MET A 548 6.36 -29.81 -34.46
N GLU A 549 7.09 -30.40 -33.50
CA GLU A 549 7.76 -31.69 -33.68
C GLU A 549 6.74 -32.82 -33.87
N GLN A 550 5.65 -32.83 -33.10
CA GLN A 550 4.54 -33.76 -33.28
C GLN A 550 3.83 -33.60 -34.63
N GLN A 551 3.62 -32.36 -35.10
CA GLN A 551 3.06 -32.12 -36.43
C GLN A 551 4.01 -32.60 -37.54
N ARG A 552 5.31 -32.39 -37.38
CA ARG A 552 6.32 -32.86 -38.33
C ARG A 552 6.38 -34.38 -38.39
N ASP A 553 6.30 -35.05 -37.23
CA ASP A 553 6.24 -36.51 -37.16
C ASP A 553 4.94 -37.09 -37.73
N ALA A 554 3.80 -36.43 -37.50
CA ALA A 554 2.52 -36.81 -38.09
C ALA A 554 2.52 -36.69 -39.62
N GLN A 555 3.04 -35.58 -40.15
CA GLN A 555 3.20 -35.38 -41.60
C GLN A 555 4.17 -36.40 -42.22
N THR A 556 5.25 -36.75 -41.51
CA THR A 556 6.21 -37.77 -41.98
C THR A 556 5.57 -39.17 -41.99
N ARG A 557 4.72 -39.49 -41.00
CA ARG A 557 3.96 -40.76 -40.96
C ARG A 557 2.89 -40.84 -42.05
N GLU A 558 2.17 -39.74 -42.35
CA GLU A 558 1.21 -39.68 -43.46
C GLU A 558 1.87 -39.74 -44.84
N ALA A 559 3.06 -39.15 -45.00
CA ALA A 559 3.82 -39.24 -46.24
C ALA A 559 4.31 -40.68 -46.51
N ASN A 560 4.75 -41.39 -45.46
CA ASN A 560 5.16 -42.80 -45.57
C ASN A 560 3.99 -43.77 -45.81
N SER A 561 2.78 -43.48 -45.30
CA SER A 561 1.60 -44.33 -45.54
C SER A 561 1.04 -44.18 -46.97
N ARG A 562 1.16 -43.00 -47.58
CA ARG A 562 0.79 -42.76 -49.00
C ARG A 562 1.79 -43.31 -50.02
N SER A 563 2.99 -43.71 -49.59
CA SER A 563 4.00 -44.30 -50.48
C SER A 563 3.96 -45.84 -50.53
N MET A 564 3.14 -46.50 -49.71
CA MET A 564 3.00 -47.97 -49.64
C MET A 564 1.61 -48.50 -50.04
N GLY A 565 0.70 -47.64 -50.49
CA GLY A 565 -0.57 -48.02 -51.12
C GLY A 565 -0.56 -47.60 -52.58
#